data_AF-A0A1Q7PKA2-F1
#
_entry.id   AF-A0A1Q7PKA2-F1
#
_cell.length_a   1.000
_cell.length_b   1.000
_cell.length_c   1.000
_cell.angle_alpha   90.00
_cell.angle_beta   90.00
_cell.angle_gamma   90.00
#
_symmetry.space_group_name_H-M   'P 1'
#
loop_
_entity.id
_entity.type
_entity.pdbx_description
1 polymer ?
#
loop_
_entity_poly.entity_id
_entity_poly.type
_entity_poly.pdbx_seq_one_letter_code
_entity_poly.pdbx_strand_id
1 'polypeptide(L)'
;MRRASAPLALRWVAFVALSAGCAGSVANAPNSTGLSKWTSRAIPEARGDFQTPPDGKRAAIRYRGWTTRDFNFRTYAYDDPRAEPPVERVTLPTAVTGDPRKGRALFLSRDKGPCTGCHLVPGDEVWPAGSVGPDQSTIGDRKLPDQYLYQLIWDARVFFPNTSMPPWGTIGFLSSEEIVHLVAYLQTLTGPVPPEKDPDRNPFTRRKPLGFGDNLDPTNNPAALLTESAEALWTARGPMAKACADCHEGGVARAMRGVATRYPKFVKTY
;
A
#
# COMPACT_ATOMS: atom_id res chain seq x y z
N MET A 1 -39.32 -9.19 -46.25
CA MET A 1 -38.15 -8.79 -45.44
C MET A 1 -36.97 -9.71 -45.77
N ARG A 2 -36.05 -9.31 -46.66
CA ARG A 2 -34.82 -10.06 -46.96
C ARG A 2 -33.65 -9.32 -46.30
N ARG A 3 -33.06 -9.91 -45.25
CA ARG A 3 -31.80 -9.41 -44.65
C ARG A 3 -30.65 -9.84 -45.55
N ALA A 4 -29.96 -8.87 -46.15
CA ALA A 4 -28.72 -9.11 -46.87
C ALA A 4 -27.64 -9.54 -45.88
N SER A 5 -27.09 -10.74 -46.05
CA SER A 5 -25.95 -11.22 -45.28
C SER A 5 -24.68 -10.86 -46.04
N ALA A 6 -23.78 -10.09 -45.42
CA ALA A 6 -22.48 -9.78 -46.01
C ALA A 6 -21.64 -11.06 -46.17
N PRO A 7 -20.88 -11.22 -47.27
CA PRO A 7 -20.13 -12.44 -47.56
C PRO A 7 -19.00 -12.67 -46.54
N LEU A 8 -18.80 -13.93 -46.18
CA LEU A 8 -17.90 -14.40 -45.12
C LEU A 8 -16.49 -13.78 -45.20
N ALA A 9 -15.98 -13.56 -46.42
CA ALA A 9 -14.65 -13.00 -46.67
C ALA A 9 -14.47 -11.58 -46.08
N LEU A 10 -15.52 -10.75 -46.08
CA LEU A 10 -15.45 -9.38 -45.55
C LEU A 10 -15.37 -9.35 -44.01
N ARG A 11 -15.90 -10.40 -43.35
CA ARG A 11 -15.82 -10.56 -41.89
C ARG A 11 -14.42 -10.98 -41.43
N TRP A 12 -13.71 -11.78 -42.23
CA TRP A 12 -12.34 -12.20 -41.92
C TRP A 12 -11.32 -11.07 -42.08
N VAL A 13 -11.46 -10.24 -43.12
CA VAL A 13 -10.58 -9.06 -43.33
C VAL A 13 -10.75 -8.04 -42.19
N ALA A 14 -11.97 -7.81 -41.73
CA ALA A 14 -12.22 -6.95 -40.56
C ALA A 14 -11.61 -7.51 -39.26
N PHE A 15 -11.62 -8.84 -39.08
CA PHE A 15 -11.04 -9.48 -37.90
C PHE A 15 -9.51 -9.45 -37.89
N VAL A 16 -8.87 -9.59 -39.05
CA VAL A 16 -7.41 -9.47 -39.20
C VAL A 16 -6.94 -8.02 -39.04
N ALA A 17 -7.69 -7.05 -39.57
CA ALA A 17 -7.39 -5.62 -39.37
C ALA A 17 -7.57 -5.18 -37.90
N LEU A 18 -8.56 -5.71 -37.18
CA LEU A 18 -8.73 -5.43 -35.74
C LEU A 18 -7.63 -6.09 -34.88
N SER A 19 -7.17 -7.29 -35.24
CA SER A 19 -6.13 -7.99 -34.47
C SER A 19 -4.72 -7.44 -34.74
N ALA A 20 -4.43 -6.96 -35.96
CA ALA A 20 -3.17 -6.28 -36.27
C ALA A 20 -3.08 -4.88 -35.62
N GLY A 21 -4.21 -4.18 -35.44
CA GLY A 21 -4.25 -2.89 -34.74
C GLY A 21 -3.96 -2.96 -33.24
N CYS A 22 -4.06 -4.14 -32.62
CA CYS A 22 -3.72 -4.37 -31.22
C CYS A 22 -2.28 -4.81 -30.99
N ALA A 23 -1.55 -5.22 -32.04
CA ALA A 23 -0.18 -5.75 -31.93
C ALA A 23 0.91 -4.67 -32.10
N GLY A 24 0.53 -3.44 -32.48
CA GLY A 24 1.45 -2.37 -32.86
C GLY A 24 1.75 -1.32 -31.78
N SER A 25 1.27 -1.49 -30.56
CA SER A 25 1.72 -0.65 -29.44
C SER A 25 3.10 -1.15 -29.02
N VAL A 26 4.15 -0.72 -29.72
CA VAL A 26 5.50 -0.74 -29.17
C VAL A 26 5.39 -0.06 -27.82
N ALA A 27 5.54 -0.84 -26.76
CA ALA A 27 5.54 -0.34 -25.41
C ALA A 27 6.65 0.70 -25.32
N ASN A 28 6.29 1.98 -25.33
CA ASN A 28 7.13 3.02 -24.74
C ASN A 28 7.10 2.79 -23.22
N ALA A 29 7.69 1.68 -22.78
CA ALA A 29 8.07 1.50 -21.39
C ALA A 29 9.01 2.67 -21.07
N PRO A 30 8.75 3.47 -20.04
CA PRO A 30 9.68 4.51 -19.65
C PRO A 30 11.03 3.84 -19.39
N ASN A 31 11.99 4.18 -20.24
CA ASN A 31 13.32 3.65 -20.14
C ASN A 31 14.02 4.37 -18.97
N SER A 32 13.94 3.78 -17.78
CA SER A 32 14.69 4.24 -16.61
C SER A 32 16.18 3.93 -16.72
N THR A 33 16.63 3.26 -17.80
CA THR A 33 18.05 3.14 -18.10
C THR A 33 18.57 4.55 -18.47
N GLY A 34 19.33 5.13 -17.53
CA GLY A 34 19.83 6.51 -17.61
C GLY A 34 19.30 7.47 -16.54
N LEU A 35 18.30 7.10 -15.74
CA LEU A 35 17.99 7.88 -14.52
C LEU A 35 19.21 7.79 -13.58
N SER A 36 19.63 8.95 -13.06
CA SER A 36 20.67 9.01 -12.03
C SER A 36 20.24 8.15 -10.84
N LYS A 37 20.83 6.95 -10.74
CA LYS A 37 20.67 6.11 -9.55
C LYS A 37 21.36 6.84 -8.41
N TRP A 38 20.58 7.42 -7.51
CA TRP A 38 21.15 7.92 -6.27
C TRP A 38 21.73 6.72 -5.53
N THR A 39 23.05 6.62 -5.57
CA THR A 39 23.78 5.57 -4.86
C THR A 39 24.01 6.09 -3.46
N SER A 40 23.35 5.45 -2.49
CA SER A 40 23.47 5.83 -1.10
C SER A 40 24.94 5.74 -0.67
N ARG A 41 25.47 6.81 -0.04
CA ARG A 41 26.79 6.79 0.61
C ARG A 41 26.74 6.20 2.03
N ALA A 42 25.57 5.70 2.45
CA ALA A 42 25.44 5.05 3.73
C ALA A 42 26.29 3.78 3.79
N ILE A 43 26.85 3.49 4.97
CA ILE A 43 27.57 2.24 5.22
C ILE A 43 26.62 1.03 5.10
N PRO A 44 27.14 -0.18 4.81
CA PRO A 44 26.30 -1.38 4.62
C PRO A 44 25.30 -1.66 5.75
N GLU A 45 25.70 -1.39 7.01
CA GLU A 45 24.86 -1.55 8.20
C GLU A 45 23.63 -0.63 8.18
N ALA A 46 23.84 0.62 7.74
CA ALA A 46 22.81 1.64 7.63
C ALA A 46 21.89 1.40 6.42
N ARG A 47 22.45 0.88 5.33
CA ARG A 47 21.69 0.42 4.15
C ARG A 47 20.86 -0.82 4.46
N GLY A 48 21.25 -1.59 5.48
CA GLY A 48 20.65 -2.89 5.74
C GLY A 48 20.94 -3.86 4.61
N ASP A 49 22.16 -3.82 4.07
CA ASP A 49 22.64 -4.80 3.10
C ASP A 49 22.60 -6.21 3.70
N PHE A 50 22.84 -7.24 2.88
CA PHE A 50 22.86 -8.63 3.35
C PHE A 50 24.03 -9.38 2.77
N GLN A 51 24.43 -10.43 3.47
CA GLN A 51 25.41 -11.40 3.04
C GLN A 51 24.77 -12.79 3.05
N THR A 52 25.32 -13.70 2.25
CA THR A 52 24.97 -15.11 2.29
C THR A 52 26.18 -15.86 2.84
N PRO A 53 26.21 -16.15 4.16
CA PRO A 53 27.29 -16.93 4.76
C PRO A 53 27.31 -18.37 4.21
N PRO A 54 28.35 -19.16 4.53
CA PRO A 54 28.52 -20.52 4.01
C PRO A 54 27.37 -21.49 4.32
N ASP A 55 26.53 -21.20 5.32
CA ASP A 55 25.34 -21.98 5.68
C ASP A 55 24.15 -21.75 4.72
N GLY A 56 24.31 -20.84 3.74
CA GLY A 56 23.29 -20.49 2.75
C GLY A 56 22.16 -19.61 3.29
N LYS A 57 22.17 -19.25 4.57
CA LYS A 57 21.10 -18.45 5.18
C LYS A 57 21.44 -16.98 5.11
N ARG A 58 20.65 -16.21 4.37
CA ARG A 58 20.83 -14.75 4.28
C ARG A 58 20.86 -14.10 5.66
N ALA A 59 21.87 -13.29 5.90
CA ALA A 59 22.06 -12.52 7.12
C ALA A 59 22.14 -11.03 6.78
N ALA A 60 21.36 -10.21 7.49
CA ALA A 60 21.42 -8.76 7.37
C ALA A 60 22.73 -8.24 7.98
N ILE A 61 23.42 -7.36 7.25
CA ILE A 61 24.54 -6.56 7.73
C ILE A 61 23.95 -5.41 8.54
N ARG A 62 24.24 -5.38 9.84
CA ARG A 62 23.67 -4.43 10.80
C ARG A 62 24.74 -3.99 11.81
N TYR A 63 24.44 -2.89 12.51
CA TYR A 63 25.27 -2.41 13.61
C TYR A 63 25.50 -3.49 14.66
N ARG A 64 26.66 -3.45 15.31
CA ARG A 64 27.01 -4.39 16.39
C ARG A 64 25.91 -4.41 17.46
N GLY A 65 25.48 -5.62 17.84
CA GLY A 65 24.44 -5.84 18.85
C GLY A 65 23.01 -5.89 18.30
N TRP A 66 22.81 -5.62 17.00
CA TRP A 66 21.50 -5.76 16.36
C TRP A 66 21.28 -7.18 15.83
N THR A 67 20.01 -7.55 15.63
CA THR A 67 19.66 -8.82 14.99
C THR A 67 20.20 -8.87 13.56
N THR A 68 20.85 -9.98 13.20
CA THR A 68 21.32 -10.27 11.84
C THR A 68 20.28 -11.02 11.01
N ARG A 69 19.06 -11.22 11.53
CA ARG A 69 17.97 -11.83 10.78
C ARG A 69 17.64 -10.97 9.57
N ASP A 70 17.75 -11.56 8.37
CA ASP A 70 17.25 -10.93 7.16
C ASP A 70 15.75 -11.18 7.04
N PHE A 71 14.97 -10.10 7.12
CA PHE A 71 13.52 -10.15 6.96
C PHE A 71 13.09 -10.03 5.49
N ASN A 72 14.05 -9.99 4.55
CA ASN A 72 13.82 -9.85 3.12
C ASN A 72 12.99 -8.61 2.74
N PHE A 73 13.02 -7.57 3.57
CA PHE A 73 12.41 -6.29 3.26
C PHE A 73 13.26 -5.54 2.25
N ARG A 74 12.62 -5.09 1.17
CA ARG A 74 13.23 -4.10 0.29
C ARG A 74 13.36 -2.77 1.01
N THR A 75 14.49 -2.13 0.80
CA THR A 75 14.71 -0.73 1.18
C THR A 75 14.25 0.19 0.05
N TYR A 76 14.15 1.48 0.33
CA TYR A 76 13.89 2.49 -0.70
C TYR A 76 15.15 2.83 -1.54
N ALA A 77 16.24 2.09 -1.40
CA ALA A 77 17.46 2.32 -2.16
C ALA A 77 17.28 1.84 -3.62
N TYR A 78 17.71 2.67 -4.57
CA TYR A 78 17.61 2.38 -6.01
C TYR A 78 18.47 1.18 -6.45
N ASP A 79 19.46 0.81 -5.64
CA ASP A 79 20.39 -0.29 -5.86
C ASP A 79 20.12 -1.49 -4.94
N ASP A 80 18.97 -1.55 -4.26
CA ASP A 80 18.59 -2.73 -3.48
C ASP A 80 18.37 -3.94 -4.41
N PRO A 81 19.17 -5.02 -4.28
CA PRO A 81 19.09 -6.15 -5.19
C PRO A 81 17.95 -7.12 -4.83
N ARG A 82 17.20 -6.89 -3.74
CA ARG A 82 16.08 -7.75 -3.35
C ARG A 82 14.94 -7.62 -4.37
N ALA A 83 14.39 -8.76 -4.79
CA ALA A 83 13.20 -8.80 -5.64
C ALA A 83 11.93 -8.41 -4.86
N GLU A 84 10.87 -8.01 -5.57
CA GLU A 84 9.55 -7.86 -4.94
C GLU A 84 9.10 -9.22 -4.44
N PRO A 85 8.62 -9.35 -3.20
CA PRO A 85 7.96 -10.58 -2.78
C PRO A 85 6.76 -10.84 -3.72
N PRO A 86 6.68 -12.03 -4.35
CA PRO A 86 5.58 -12.34 -5.26
C PRO A 86 4.25 -12.27 -4.52
N VAL A 87 3.16 -12.08 -5.26
CA VAL A 87 1.83 -12.20 -4.67
C VAL A 87 1.56 -13.67 -4.36
N GLU A 88 1.18 -13.97 -3.12
CA GLU A 88 1.00 -15.35 -2.65
C GLU A 88 -0.46 -15.66 -2.36
N ARG A 89 -0.95 -16.72 -3.01
CA ARG A 89 -2.23 -17.35 -2.65
C ARG A 89 -1.95 -18.54 -1.74
N VAL A 90 -2.57 -18.56 -0.57
CA VAL A 90 -2.34 -19.54 0.49
C VAL A 90 -3.64 -20.15 0.99
N THR A 91 -3.53 -21.29 1.67
CA THR A 91 -4.64 -21.98 2.31
C THR A 91 -4.48 -21.91 3.83
N LEU A 92 -5.57 -21.60 4.52
CA LEU A 92 -5.68 -21.63 5.98
C LEU A 92 -5.28 -23.02 6.48
N PRO A 93 -4.29 -23.12 7.39
CA PRO A 93 -3.90 -24.41 7.94
C PRO A 93 -5.03 -24.99 8.81
N THR A 94 -5.26 -26.29 8.68
CA THR A 94 -6.29 -27.01 9.46
C THR A 94 -5.79 -27.53 10.80
N ALA A 95 -4.47 -27.61 10.98
CA ALA A 95 -3.84 -28.15 12.19
C ALA A 95 -3.79 -27.15 13.37
N VAL A 96 -4.15 -25.89 13.14
CA VAL A 96 -4.09 -24.82 14.14
C VAL A 96 -5.49 -24.34 14.46
N THR A 97 -5.89 -24.44 15.72
CA THR A 97 -7.12 -23.81 16.21
C THR A 97 -6.83 -22.38 16.66
N GLY A 98 -7.59 -21.41 16.14
CA GLY A 98 -7.42 -20.01 16.51
C GLY A 98 -7.85 -19.69 17.94
N ASP A 99 -7.08 -18.83 18.62
CA ASP A 99 -7.39 -18.31 19.96
C ASP A 99 -7.67 -16.80 19.84
N PRO A 100 -8.92 -16.34 20.02
CA PRO A 100 -9.28 -14.93 19.94
C PRO A 100 -8.53 -14.03 20.92
N ARG A 101 -8.11 -14.54 22.09
CA ARG A 101 -7.36 -13.74 23.07
C ARG A 101 -5.95 -13.46 22.58
N LYS A 102 -5.29 -14.48 22.02
CA LYS A 102 -3.98 -14.30 21.36
C LYS A 102 -4.12 -13.39 20.15
N GLY A 103 -5.17 -13.56 19.34
CA GLY A 103 -5.47 -12.72 18.19
C GLY A 103 -5.63 -11.25 18.58
N ARG A 104 -6.39 -10.98 19.65
CA ARG A 104 -6.55 -9.63 20.18
C ARG A 104 -5.23 -9.04 20.64
N ALA A 105 -4.44 -9.79 21.40
CA ALA A 105 -3.13 -9.34 21.86
C ALA A 105 -2.20 -8.99 20.69
N LEU A 106 -2.19 -9.80 19.63
CA LEU A 106 -1.46 -9.53 18.39
C LEU A 106 -1.98 -8.27 17.69
N PHE A 107 -3.30 -8.12 17.56
CA PHE A 107 -3.93 -6.98 16.89
C PHE A 107 -3.56 -5.63 17.55
N LEU A 108 -3.44 -5.62 18.88
CA LEU A 108 -3.05 -4.46 19.69
C LEU A 108 -1.53 -4.29 19.86
N SER A 109 -0.72 -5.26 19.44
CA SER A 109 0.71 -5.29 19.75
C SER A 109 1.48 -4.24 18.95
N ARG A 110 2.05 -3.27 19.65
CA ARG A 110 2.90 -2.23 19.05
C ARG A 110 4.21 -2.81 18.49
N ASP A 111 4.71 -3.89 19.09
CA ASP A 111 5.96 -4.54 18.70
C ASP A 111 5.79 -5.45 17.47
N LYS A 112 4.55 -5.81 17.14
CA LYS A 112 4.15 -6.62 15.98
C LYS A 112 3.30 -5.82 15.01
N GLY A 113 3.55 -4.51 14.89
CA GLY A 113 2.84 -3.63 13.94
C GLY A 113 1.35 -3.55 14.24
N PRO A 114 0.92 -2.63 15.13
CA PRO A 114 -0.43 -2.68 15.68
C PRO A 114 -1.43 -2.48 14.55
N CYS A 115 -2.29 -3.47 14.32
CA CYS A 115 -3.34 -3.40 13.30
C CYS A 115 -4.26 -2.19 13.56
N THR A 116 -4.36 -1.79 14.83
CA THR A 116 -5.09 -0.60 15.27
C THR A 116 -4.54 0.71 14.69
N GLY A 117 -3.28 0.75 14.25
CA GLY A 117 -2.71 1.90 13.54
C GLY A 117 -3.46 2.25 12.25
N CYS A 118 -4.08 1.25 11.62
CA CYS A 118 -4.88 1.45 10.41
C CYS A 118 -6.37 1.19 10.63
N HIS A 119 -6.74 0.26 11.52
CA HIS A 119 -8.11 -0.21 11.70
C HIS A 119 -8.70 0.18 13.06
N LEU A 120 -10.01 0.42 13.08
CA LEU A 120 -10.78 0.60 14.30
C LEU A 120 -11.36 -0.74 14.78
N VAL A 121 -11.32 -0.97 16.09
CA VAL A 121 -11.99 -2.07 16.80
C VAL A 121 -12.51 -1.57 18.15
N PRO A 122 -13.47 -2.26 18.81
CA PRO A 122 -14.03 -1.82 20.08
C PRO A 122 -13.08 -2.04 21.26
N GLY A 123 -13.29 -1.25 22.32
CA GLY A 123 -12.57 -1.36 23.60
C GLY A 123 -11.89 -0.05 23.96
N ASP A 124 -11.85 0.28 25.26
CA ASP A 124 -11.33 1.55 25.79
C ASP A 124 -9.79 1.66 25.75
N GLU A 125 -9.11 0.53 25.56
CA GLU A 125 -7.66 0.39 25.51
C GLU A 125 -7.08 0.47 24.09
N VAL A 126 -7.92 0.57 23.06
CA VAL A 126 -7.50 0.59 21.66
C VAL A 126 -6.81 1.93 21.36
N TRP A 127 -5.49 1.90 21.19
CA TRP A 127 -4.68 3.06 20.80
C TRP A 127 -3.40 2.66 20.05
N PRO A 128 -3.04 3.33 18.94
CA PRO A 128 -3.85 4.30 18.20
C PRO A 128 -5.10 3.63 17.60
N ALA A 129 -6.18 4.38 17.43
CA ALA A 129 -7.37 3.94 16.69
C ALA A 129 -7.31 4.58 15.29
N GLY A 130 -7.07 3.77 14.27
CA GLY A 130 -6.82 4.21 12.90
C GLY A 130 -8.05 4.16 12.01
N SER A 131 -8.09 5.03 10.99
CA SER A 131 -9.13 5.08 9.95
C SER A 131 -8.57 5.00 8.52
N VAL A 132 -7.34 4.51 8.37
CA VAL A 132 -6.72 4.28 7.05
C VAL A 132 -7.32 3.05 6.39
N GLY A 133 -7.50 1.98 7.18
CA GLY A 133 -8.23 0.78 6.78
C GLY A 133 -9.71 0.88 7.17
N PRO A 134 -10.56 -0.03 6.65
CA PRO A 134 -11.96 -0.12 7.07
C PRO A 134 -12.10 -0.39 8.57
N ASP A 135 -13.18 0.11 9.15
CA ASP A 135 -13.62 -0.22 10.51
C ASP A 135 -13.94 -1.71 10.61
N GLN A 136 -13.35 -2.38 11.60
CA GLN A 136 -13.47 -3.81 11.84
C GLN A 136 -14.38 -4.13 13.03
N SER A 137 -15.01 -3.12 13.65
CA SER A 137 -15.75 -3.28 14.89
C SER A 137 -16.90 -4.28 14.85
N THR A 138 -17.40 -4.57 13.66
CA THR A 138 -18.48 -5.55 13.41
C THR A 138 -18.15 -6.52 12.28
N ILE A 139 -16.86 -6.76 11.97
CA ILE A 139 -16.49 -7.62 10.83
C ILE A 139 -17.03 -9.05 10.96
N GLY A 140 -17.17 -9.58 12.18
CA GLY A 140 -17.76 -10.89 12.44
C GLY A 140 -19.21 -11.01 11.98
N ASP A 141 -19.98 -9.92 11.99
CA ASP A 141 -21.37 -9.92 11.51
C ASP A 141 -21.46 -10.19 10.00
N ARG A 142 -20.38 -9.94 9.26
CA ARG A 142 -20.31 -10.21 7.81
C ARG A 142 -20.21 -11.69 7.48
N LYS A 143 -19.88 -12.54 8.47
CA LYS A 143 -19.74 -14.00 8.32
C LYS A 143 -18.85 -14.39 7.12
N LEU A 144 -17.76 -13.63 6.93
CA LEU A 144 -16.78 -13.93 5.89
C LEU A 144 -16.10 -15.27 6.22
N PRO A 145 -15.79 -16.12 5.23
CA PRO A 145 -15.06 -17.36 5.48
C PRO A 145 -13.69 -17.10 6.11
N ASP A 146 -13.28 -17.93 7.07
CA ASP A 146 -11.95 -17.82 7.71
C ASP A 146 -10.81 -17.85 6.70
N GLN A 147 -10.94 -18.68 5.66
CA GLN A 147 -10.00 -18.73 4.53
C GLN A 147 -9.84 -17.37 3.83
N TYR A 148 -10.93 -16.61 3.69
CA TYR A 148 -10.89 -15.29 3.07
C TYR A 148 -10.14 -14.29 3.95
N LEU A 149 -10.47 -14.25 5.26
CA LEU A 149 -9.79 -13.37 6.22
C LEU A 149 -8.31 -13.74 6.37
N TYR A 150 -7.99 -15.04 6.41
CA TYR A 150 -6.63 -15.55 6.43
C TYR A 150 -5.84 -15.09 5.21
N GLN A 151 -6.39 -15.27 4.00
CA GLN A 151 -5.76 -14.79 2.78
C GLN A 151 -5.59 -13.27 2.76
N LEU A 152 -6.58 -12.53 3.26
CA LEU A 152 -6.53 -11.07 3.31
C LEU A 152 -5.37 -10.60 4.20
N ILE A 153 -5.22 -11.18 5.39
CA ILE A 153 -4.11 -10.84 6.30
C ILE A 153 -2.77 -11.35 5.77
N TRP A 154 -2.73 -12.54 5.16
CA TRP A 154 -1.50 -13.10 4.58
C TRP A 154 -0.97 -12.23 3.44
N ASP A 155 -1.82 -11.99 2.44
CA ASP A 155 -1.53 -11.17 1.27
C ASP A 155 -2.82 -10.66 0.62
N ALA A 156 -3.19 -9.43 0.97
CA ALA A 156 -4.35 -8.76 0.40
C ALA A 156 -4.22 -8.42 -1.08
N ARG A 157 -3.00 -8.43 -1.66
CA ARG A 157 -2.77 -8.12 -3.09
C ARG A 157 -3.47 -9.13 -4.00
N VAL A 158 -3.76 -10.33 -3.47
CA VAL A 158 -4.58 -11.36 -4.14
C VAL A 158 -5.97 -10.85 -4.52
N PHE A 159 -6.57 -9.99 -3.70
CA PHE A 159 -7.90 -9.41 -3.94
C PHE A 159 -7.82 -7.95 -4.38
N PHE A 160 -6.85 -7.22 -3.84
CA PHE A 160 -6.69 -5.77 -3.98
C PHE A 160 -5.25 -5.45 -4.42
N PRO A 161 -4.94 -5.48 -5.72
CA PRO A 161 -3.56 -5.33 -6.22
C PRO A 161 -2.83 -4.06 -5.75
N ASN A 162 -3.57 -2.99 -5.42
CA ASN A 162 -3.06 -1.68 -5.00
C ASN A 162 -3.39 -1.36 -3.53
N THR A 163 -3.54 -2.38 -2.68
CA THR A 163 -3.80 -2.21 -1.25
C THR A 163 -2.60 -1.58 -0.53
N SER A 164 -2.89 -0.68 0.42
CA SER A 164 -1.89 -0.19 1.37
C SER A 164 -1.65 -1.16 2.54
N MET A 165 -2.49 -2.18 2.70
CA MET A 165 -2.32 -3.17 3.77
C MET A 165 -1.10 -4.05 3.46
N PRO A 166 -0.10 -4.14 4.35
CA PRO A 166 1.08 -4.95 4.10
C PRO A 166 0.72 -6.44 3.93
N PRO A 167 1.42 -7.18 3.05
CA PRO A 167 1.22 -8.63 2.91
C PRO A 167 1.97 -9.38 4.01
N TRP A 168 1.39 -9.37 5.23
CA TRP A 168 2.05 -9.74 6.48
C TRP A 168 2.67 -11.15 6.52
N GLY A 169 2.02 -12.10 5.85
CA GLY A 169 2.50 -13.49 5.76
C GLY A 169 3.63 -13.61 4.74
N THR A 170 3.46 -13.04 3.55
CA THR A 170 4.45 -13.09 2.46
C THR A 170 5.79 -12.45 2.82
N ILE A 171 5.76 -11.36 3.60
CA ILE A 171 7.00 -10.72 4.12
C ILE A 171 7.55 -11.41 5.38
N GLY A 172 6.93 -12.49 5.84
CA GLY A 172 7.38 -13.27 6.99
C GLY A 172 7.33 -12.52 8.32
N PHE A 173 6.51 -11.48 8.42
CA PHE A 173 6.37 -10.67 9.64
C PHE A 173 5.44 -11.35 10.66
N LEU A 174 4.34 -11.91 10.17
CA LEU A 174 3.46 -12.79 10.94
C LEU A 174 3.60 -14.24 10.46
N SER A 175 3.68 -15.17 11.42
CA SER A 175 3.61 -16.60 11.14
C SER A 175 2.18 -17.02 10.78
N SER A 176 2.06 -18.19 10.16
CA SER A 176 0.75 -18.75 9.84
C SER A 176 -0.14 -18.95 11.07
N GLU A 177 0.43 -19.36 12.22
CA GLU A 177 -0.32 -19.55 13.47
C GLU A 177 -0.82 -18.21 14.04
N GLU A 178 0.04 -17.17 14.04
CA GLU A 178 -0.35 -15.82 14.47
C GLU A 178 -1.52 -15.28 13.64
N ILE A 179 -1.53 -15.51 12.32
CA ILE A 179 -2.63 -15.10 11.44
C ILE A 179 -3.91 -15.86 11.76
N VAL A 180 -3.84 -17.16 12.07
CA VAL A 180 -5.02 -17.95 12.49
C VAL A 180 -5.64 -17.37 13.77
N HIS A 181 -4.81 -16.96 14.74
CA HIS A 181 -5.30 -16.30 15.94
C HIS A 181 -5.97 -14.94 15.64
N LEU A 182 -5.38 -14.13 14.75
CA LEU A 182 -5.99 -12.87 14.29
C LEU A 182 -7.35 -13.08 13.64
N VAL A 183 -7.48 -14.08 12.76
CA VAL A 183 -8.77 -14.44 12.14
C VAL A 183 -9.80 -14.81 13.20
N ALA A 184 -9.43 -15.64 14.17
CA ALA A 184 -10.33 -16.01 15.27
C ALA A 184 -10.78 -14.80 16.09
N TYR A 185 -9.91 -13.82 16.34
CA TYR A 185 -10.30 -12.57 16.99
C TYR A 185 -11.28 -11.75 16.15
N LEU A 186 -11.00 -11.56 14.85
CA LEU A 186 -11.89 -10.79 13.97
C LEU A 186 -13.31 -11.38 13.92
N GLN A 187 -13.43 -12.71 13.94
CA GLN A 187 -14.74 -13.38 13.97
C GLN A 187 -15.53 -13.12 15.26
N THR A 188 -14.88 -12.72 16.35
CA THR A 188 -15.57 -12.32 17.60
C THR A 188 -16.14 -10.90 17.57
N LEU A 189 -15.77 -10.08 16.58
CA LEU A 189 -16.17 -8.69 16.49
C LEU A 189 -17.57 -8.58 15.86
N THR A 190 -18.60 -8.71 16.70
CA THR A 190 -20.01 -8.62 16.31
C THR A 190 -20.69 -7.44 17.00
N GLY A 191 -21.74 -6.91 16.39
CA GLY A 191 -22.57 -5.87 16.99
C GLY A 191 -23.47 -6.38 18.12
N PRO A 192 -24.11 -5.47 18.88
CA PRO A 192 -23.93 -4.02 18.81
C PRO A 192 -22.62 -3.56 19.47
N VAL A 193 -21.95 -2.59 18.84
CA VAL A 193 -20.73 -1.98 19.39
C VAL A 193 -21.12 -0.97 20.48
N PRO A 194 -20.53 -1.02 21.69
CA PRO A 194 -20.75 0.00 22.70
C PRO A 194 -20.44 1.41 22.16
N PRO A 195 -21.22 2.43 22.52
CA PRO A 195 -20.95 3.79 22.05
C PRO A 195 -19.58 4.27 22.55
N GLU A 196 -18.80 4.90 21.67
CA GLU A 196 -17.54 5.56 22.05
C GLU A 196 -17.85 6.73 22.99
N LYS A 197 -17.14 6.76 24.12
CA LYS A 197 -17.34 7.75 25.18
C LYS A 197 -16.36 8.91 25.07
N ASP A 198 -15.20 8.66 24.46
CA ASP A 198 -14.14 9.65 24.31
C ASP A 198 -13.99 10.07 22.83
N PRO A 199 -14.34 11.32 22.49
CA PRO A 199 -14.22 11.80 21.11
C PRO A 199 -12.77 11.80 20.61
N ASP A 200 -11.75 11.85 21.47
CA ASP A 200 -10.34 11.81 21.08
C ASP A 200 -9.84 10.41 20.70
N ARG A 201 -10.64 9.37 21.01
CA ARG A 201 -10.35 7.98 20.65
C ARG A 201 -10.96 7.58 19.32
N ASN A 202 -12.02 8.24 18.90
CA ASN A 202 -12.58 8.02 17.57
C ASN A 202 -11.76 8.80 16.52
N PRO A 203 -11.09 8.14 15.56
CA PRO A 203 -10.27 8.82 14.55
C PRO A 203 -11.04 9.81 13.67
N PHE A 204 -12.38 9.70 13.61
CA PHE A 204 -13.25 10.59 12.85
C PHE A 204 -13.66 11.84 13.64
N THR A 205 -13.59 11.82 14.96
CA THR A 205 -13.96 12.97 15.83
C THR A 205 -12.80 13.53 16.63
N ARG A 206 -11.67 12.82 16.71
CA ARG A 206 -10.55 13.20 17.57
C ARG A 206 -10.03 14.58 17.24
N ARG A 207 -9.76 15.36 18.29
CA ARG A 207 -9.23 16.71 18.12
C ARG A 207 -7.83 16.63 17.50
N LYS A 208 -7.59 17.49 16.53
CA LYS A 208 -6.24 17.62 15.96
C LYS A 208 -5.34 18.27 17.02
N PRO A 209 -4.14 17.73 17.29
CA PRO A 209 -3.23 18.32 18.27
C PRO A 209 -2.94 19.77 17.90
N LEU A 210 -3.14 20.69 18.83
CA LEU A 210 -2.82 22.12 18.64
C LEU A 210 -1.32 22.37 18.43
N GLY A 211 -0.46 21.40 18.82
CA GLY A 211 0.99 21.54 18.88
C GLY A 211 1.78 21.24 17.60
N PHE A 212 1.16 20.66 16.56
CA PHE A 212 1.79 20.59 15.23
C PHE A 212 1.40 21.76 14.33
N GLY A 213 0.68 22.75 14.89
CA GLY A 213 0.14 23.90 14.18
C GLY A 213 -0.72 23.50 12.98
N ASP A 214 -0.95 24.47 12.09
CA ASP A 214 -1.51 24.15 10.79
C ASP A 214 -0.45 23.38 9.97
N ASN A 215 -0.82 22.25 9.35
CA ASN A 215 0.07 21.54 8.44
C ASN A 215 0.42 22.38 7.19
N LEU A 216 -0.28 23.49 6.98
CA LEU A 216 0.03 24.51 5.97
C LEU A 216 0.92 25.64 6.52
N ASP A 217 1.20 25.69 7.83
CA ASP A 217 2.15 26.62 8.42
C ASP A 217 3.57 26.25 7.99
N PRO A 218 4.30 27.14 7.30
CA PRO A 218 5.66 26.86 6.86
C PRO A 218 6.67 26.61 7.98
N THR A 219 6.37 27.01 9.22
CA THR A 219 7.21 26.72 10.40
C THR A 219 7.06 25.28 10.89
N ASN A 220 5.90 24.65 10.66
CA ASN A 220 5.62 23.26 11.02
C ASN A 220 5.79 22.30 9.83
N ASN A 221 5.57 22.78 8.61
CA ASN A 221 5.77 22.06 7.36
C ASN A 221 6.63 22.89 6.40
N PRO A 222 7.97 22.74 6.43
CA PRO A 222 8.87 23.49 5.54
C PRO A 222 8.59 23.26 4.05
N ALA A 223 7.90 22.17 3.67
CA ALA A 223 7.49 21.95 2.29
C ALA A 223 6.41 22.95 1.81
N ALA A 224 5.68 23.60 2.72
CA ALA A 224 4.76 24.69 2.38
C ALA A 224 5.50 25.89 1.75
N LEU A 225 6.73 26.19 2.19
CA LEU A 225 7.58 27.22 1.58
C LEU A 225 7.87 26.92 0.09
N LEU A 226 8.02 25.64 -0.26
CA LEU A 226 8.23 25.21 -1.64
C LEU A 226 6.95 25.32 -2.47
N THR A 227 5.78 25.32 -1.83
CA THR A 227 4.48 25.40 -2.51
C THR A 227 4.22 26.79 -3.08
N GLU A 228 4.67 27.85 -2.39
CA GLU A 228 4.61 29.22 -2.93
C GLU A 228 5.47 29.38 -4.19
N SER A 229 6.61 28.67 -4.25
CA SER A 229 7.44 28.61 -5.46
C SER A 229 6.84 27.76 -6.59
N ALA A 230 5.82 26.94 -6.29
CA ALA A 230 5.23 26.03 -7.27
C ALA A 230 4.42 26.77 -8.34
N GLU A 231 3.85 27.94 -8.06
CA GLU A 231 3.16 28.76 -9.08
C GLU A 231 4.12 29.29 -10.15
N ALA A 232 5.33 29.70 -9.73
CA ALA A 232 6.38 30.10 -10.66
C ALA A 232 6.78 28.91 -11.55
N LEU A 233 6.94 27.71 -10.98
CA LEU A 233 7.22 26.50 -11.74
C LEU A 233 6.06 26.07 -12.66
N TRP A 234 4.81 26.32 -12.26
CA TRP A 234 3.61 25.95 -13.03
C TRP A 234 3.50 26.71 -14.36
N THR A 235 4.03 27.94 -14.38
CA THR A 235 4.01 28.84 -15.54
C THR A 235 5.34 28.88 -16.28
N ALA A 236 6.43 28.42 -15.67
CA ALA A 236 7.74 28.32 -16.29
C ALA A 236 7.71 27.41 -17.52
N ARG A 237 8.28 27.89 -18.64
CA ARG A 237 8.42 27.09 -19.86
C ARG A 237 9.62 26.15 -19.74
N GLY A 238 9.40 24.86 -19.98
CA GLY A 238 10.45 23.86 -20.08
C GLY A 238 11.15 23.85 -21.44
N PRO A 239 12.08 22.90 -21.67
CA PRO A 239 12.86 22.79 -22.92
C PRO A 239 12.03 22.64 -24.19
N MET A 240 10.80 22.14 -24.08
CA MET A 240 9.85 22.02 -25.20
C MET A 240 9.01 23.29 -25.42
N ALA A 241 9.39 24.41 -24.82
CA ALA A 241 8.66 25.68 -24.82
C ALA A 241 7.22 25.59 -24.29
N LYS A 242 6.92 24.59 -23.45
CA LYS A 242 5.61 24.39 -22.80
C LYS A 242 5.71 24.49 -21.28
N ALA A 243 4.65 24.98 -20.65
CA ALA A 243 4.47 25.03 -19.19
C ALA A 243 3.31 24.13 -18.76
N CYS A 244 3.23 23.80 -17.46
CA CYS A 244 2.10 23.02 -16.90
C CYS A 244 0.76 23.70 -17.20
N ALA A 245 0.72 25.03 -17.10
CA ALA A 245 -0.44 25.87 -17.40
C ALA A 245 -0.95 25.76 -18.85
N ASP A 246 -0.09 25.37 -19.81
CA ASP A 246 -0.49 25.23 -21.23
C ASP A 246 -1.41 24.02 -21.46
N CYS A 247 -1.43 23.04 -20.53
CA CYS A 247 -2.30 21.85 -20.62
C CYS A 247 -3.28 21.75 -19.44
N HIS A 248 -2.98 22.38 -18.31
CA HIS A 248 -3.80 22.35 -17.11
C HIS A 248 -4.39 23.73 -16.80
N GLU A 249 -5.54 23.99 -17.44
CA GLU A 249 -6.23 25.27 -17.39
C GLU A 249 -6.73 25.66 -15.99
N GLY A 250 -6.78 26.97 -15.74
CA GLY A 250 -7.29 27.54 -14.49
C GLY A 250 -6.27 27.64 -13.35
N GLY A 251 -4.98 27.47 -13.65
CA GLY A 251 -3.89 27.63 -12.68
C GLY A 251 -3.86 26.53 -11.62
N VAL A 252 -2.89 26.64 -10.71
CA VAL A 252 -2.65 25.63 -9.66
C VAL A 252 -3.91 25.41 -8.81
N ALA A 253 -4.58 26.48 -8.38
CA ALA A 253 -5.75 26.41 -7.50
C ALA A 253 -6.95 25.63 -8.07
N ARG A 254 -7.14 25.62 -9.39
CA ARG A 254 -8.20 24.85 -10.06
C ARG A 254 -7.70 23.47 -10.48
N ALA A 255 -6.57 23.42 -11.18
CA ALA A 255 -6.06 22.19 -11.78
C ALA A 255 -5.57 21.16 -10.76
N MET A 256 -5.01 21.62 -9.63
CA MET A 256 -4.48 20.73 -8.58
C MET A 256 -5.51 20.39 -7.50
N ARG A 257 -6.75 20.89 -7.62
CA ARG A 257 -7.82 20.62 -6.64
C ARG A 257 -8.11 19.12 -6.57
N GLY A 258 -7.92 18.53 -5.39
CA GLY A 258 -8.17 17.10 -5.14
C GLY A 258 -7.11 16.15 -5.73
N VAL A 259 -5.96 16.66 -6.20
CA VAL A 259 -4.85 15.81 -6.64
C VAL A 259 -4.28 15.01 -5.47
N ALA A 260 -4.03 15.66 -4.32
CA ALA A 260 -3.48 15.00 -3.13
C ALA A 260 -4.34 13.83 -2.61
N THR A 261 -5.65 13.84 -2.85
CA THR A 261 -6.57 12.77 -2.41
C THR A 261 -6.75 11.67 -3.45
N ARG A 262 -6.19 11.83 -4.66
CA ARG A 262 -6.31 10.89 -5.77
C ARG A 262 -4.98 10.31 -6.23
N TYR A 263 -3.87 10.84 -5.73
CA TYR A 263 -2.51 10.40 -6.04
C TYR A 263 -1.80 9.85 -4.80
N PRO A 264 -0.82 8.94 -4.94
CA PRO A 264 -0.34 8.40 -6.21
C PRO A 264 -1.38 7.50 -6.90
N LYS A 265 -1.58 7.71 -8.21
CA LYS A 265 -2.39 6.80 -9.03
C LYS A 265 -1.52 5.67 -9.51
N PHE A 266 -1.90 4.44 -9.19
CA PHE A 266 -1.29 3.27 -9.79
C PHE A 266 -1.82 3.11 -11.22
N VAL A 267 -1.02 3.49 -12.21
CA VAL A 267 -1.30 3.23 -13.63
C VAL A 267 -0.85 1.81 -13.98
N LYS A 268 -1.74 1.00 -14.57
CA LYS A 268 -1.59 -0.45 -14.76
C LYS A 268 -0.49 -0.88 -15.77
N THR A 269 0.39 0.02 -16.16
CA THR A 269 1.48 -0.20 -17.13
C THR A 269 2.84 -0.18 -16.44
N TYR A 270 2.90 -0.73 -15.22
CA TYR A 270 4.12 -1.17 -14.56
C TYR A 270 4.27 -2.68 -14.72
#